data_AF-A0A813DKI6-F1
#
_entry.id   AF-A0A813DKI6-F1
#
_cell.length_a   1.000
_cell.length_b   1.000
_cell.length_c   1.000
_cell.angle_alpha   90.00
_cell.angle_beta   90.00
_cell.angle_gamma   90.00
#
_symmetry.space_group_name_H-M   'P 1'
#
loop_
_entity.id
_entity.type
_entity.pdbx_description
1 polymer ?
#
loop_
_entity_poly.entity_id
_entity_poly.type
_entity_poly.pdbx_seq_one_letter_code
_entity_poly.pdbx_strand_id
1 'polypeptide(L)'
;MSNHKIYAERHGYDYRVGTEIVDSGRPAAWGKVKLMHQYVAQRQWDWVLWADCDVYFMNLTVTLDSILFRYGARPGADGILELDPKFHFLATEDHAMLNTGIFLTRSSDWSEAMLKRVWGPPDSVWTEHPWWEQAAMAWEFWSDLASKFRAADHLEWAKLADGSHDEMEGIYPEPVRIVPQVEFNSYHPITSRFIADTWAPGKFVIAFNGVTSSSSPNVASELYAHYYELFCGLNGLTGERCVEVPDDPPWMQFGQVSSSDAAG
;
A
#
# COMPACT_ATOMS: atom_id res chain seq x y z
N MET A 1 13.60 16.24 6.20
CA MET A 1 13.41 15.27 5.08
C MET A 1 12.11 14.51 5.30
N SER A 2 11.44 14.01 4.24
CA SER A 2 10.21 13.20 4.40
C SER A 2 10.51 11.82 4.97
N ASN A 3 9.55 11.23 5.67
CA ASN A 3 9.64 9.87 6.23
C ASN A 3 10.05 8.83 5.15
N HIS A 4 9.40 8.84 3.99
CA HIS A 4 9.73 7.93 2.88
C HIS A 4 11.16 8.09 2.36
N LYS A 5 11.64 9.35 2.21
CA LYS A 5 13.00 9.61 1.73
C LYS A 5 14.04 9.06 2.71
N ILE A 6 13.80 9.21 4.01
CA ILE A 6 14.70 8.67 5.05
C ILE A 6 14.75 7.14 4.98
N TYR A 7 13.60 6.48 4.81
CA TYR A 7 13.54 5.02 4.64
C TYR A 7 14.33 4.57 3.40
N ALA A 8 14.06 5.18 2.24
CA ALA A 8 14.72 4.84 1.00
C ALA A 8 16.24 5.02 1.06
N GLU A 9 16.72 6.18 1.55
CA GLU A 9 18.16 6.45 1.68
C GLU A 9 18.86 5.48 2.63
N ARG A 10 18.22 5.10 3.74
CA ARG A 10 18.81 4.17 4.71
C ARG A 10 19.09 2.81 4.11
N HIS A 11 18.25 2.37 3.18
CA HIS A 11 18.36 1.05 2.57
C HIS A 11 18.94 1.08 1.15
N GLY A 12 19.33 2.26 0.65
CA GLY A 12 19.89 2.41 -0.70
C GLY A 12 18.87 2.22 -1.82
N TYR A 13 17.57 2.43 -1.53
CA TYR A 13 16.54 2.40 -2.55
C TYR A 13 16.42 3.74 -3.28
N ASP A 14 16.08 3.70 -4.56
CA ASP A 14 15.69 4.88 -5.31
C ASP A 14 14.34 5.41 -4.81
N TYR A 15 14.26 6.71 -4.58
CA TYR A 15 13.03 7.38 -4.15
C TYR A 15 12.50 8.34 -5.21
N ARG A 16 11.22 8.19 -5.56
CA ARG A 16 10.51 9.03 -6.54
C ARG A 16 9.25 9.59 -5.91
N VAL A 17 8.99 10.87 -6.15
CA VAL A 17 7.76 11.55 -5.72
C VAL A 17 7.02 12.02 -6.96
N GLY A 18 5.76 11.62 -7.11
CA GLY A 18 4.87 12.16 -8.15
C GLY A 18 4.37 13.53 -7.73
N THR A 19 5.01 14.60 -8.20
CA THR A 19 4.62 15.99 -7.88
C THR A 19 3.69 16.61 -8.92
N GLU A 20 3.52 15.96 -10.06
CA GLU A 20 2.75 16.45 -11.20
C GLU A 20 1.50 15.61 -11.43
N ILE A 21 0.46 16.24 -12.00
CA ILE A 21 -0.74 15.53 -12.45
C ILE A 21 -0.35 14.64 -13.62
N VAL A 22 -0.34 13.32 -13.37
CA VAL A 22 0.12 12.32 -14.34
C VAL A 22 -0.94 12.08 -15.43
N ASP A 23 -2.21 12.29 -15.10
CA ASP A 23 -3.34 12.20 -16.03
C ASP A 23 -4.50 13.07 -15.52
N SER A 24 -4.98 14.00 -16.35
CA SER A 24 -6.12 14.86 -16.00
C SER A 24 -7.48 14.25 -16.39
N GLY A 25 -7.49 13.10 -17.06
CA GLY A 25 -8.71 12.41 -17.51
C GLY A 25 -9.26 11.42 -16.49
N ARG A 26 -8.62 11.24 -15.34
CA ARG A 26 -9.08 10.37 -14.24
C ARG A 26 -8.92 11.04 -12.87
N PRO A 27 -9.68 10.59 -11.86
CA PRO A 27 -9.47 11.02 -10.47
C PRO A 27 -8.02 10.78 -10.01
N ALA A 28 -7.52 11.63 -9.11
CA ALA A 28 -6.11 11.65 -8.69
C ALA A 28 -5.59 10.29 -8.18
N ALA A 29 -6.45 9.48 -7.55
CA ALA A 29 -6.09 8.16 -7.04
C ALA A 29 -5.57 7.21 -8.14
N TRP A 30 -6.06 7.35 -9.37
CA TRP A 30 -5.57 6.59 -10.53
C TRP A 30 -4.13 6.91 -10.93
N GLY A 31 -3.58 8.05 -10.50
CA GLY A 31 -2.20 8.44 -10.79
C GLY A 31 -1.19 7.37 -10.40
N LYS A 32 -1.45 6.62 -9.33
CA LYS A 32 -0.59 5.52 -8.86
C LYS A 32 -0.44 4.40 -9.90
N VAL A 33 -1.52 4.01 -10.56
CA VAL A 33 -1.49 2.94 -11.58
C VAL A 33 -0.62 3.35 -12.75
N LYS A 34 -0.75 4.61 -13.20
CA LYS A 34 0.02 5.13 -14.33
C LYS A 34 1.52 5.26 -14.01
N LEU A 35 1.85 5.75 -12.81
CA LEU A 35 3.24 5.83 -12.35
C LEU A 35 3.85 4.43 -12.18
N MET A 36 3.14 3.51 -11.53
CA MET A 36 3.61 2.13 -11.37
C MET A 36 3.86 1.47 -12.71
N HIS A 37 2.94 1.64 -13.67
CA HIS A 37 3.12 1.12 -15.03
C HIS A 37 4.38 1.72 -15.69
N GLN A 38 4.58 3.03 -15.59
CA GLN A 38 5.76 3.70 -16.15
C GLN A 38 7.07 3.16 -15.57
N TYR A 39 7.16 2.95 -14.25
CA TYR A 39 8.39 2.48 -13.61
C TYR A 39 8.63 0.98 -13.83
N VAL A 40 7.58 0.16 -13.79
CA VAL A 40 7.66 -1.27 -14.12
C VAL A 40 8.08 -1.49 -15.57
N ALA A 41 7.56 -0.71 -16.52
CA ALA A 41 7.88 -0.85 -17.93
C ALA A 41 9.34 -0.48 -18.27
N GLN A 42 10.00 0.35 -17.44
CA GLN A 42 11.40 0.74 -17.67
C GLN A 42 12.40 -0.38 -17.39
N ARG A 43 12.03 -1.39 -16.59
CA ARG A 43 12.91 -2.53 -16.21
C ARG A 43 14.25 -2.10 -15.58
N GLN A 44 14.29 -0.93 -14.95
CA GLN A 44 15.47 -0.43 -14.23
C GLN A 44 15.56 -0.96 -12.79
N TRP A 45 14.42 -1.31 -12.19
CA TRP A 45 14.33 -1.86 -10.83
C TRP A 45 13.71 -3.25 -10.89
N ASP A 46 14.16 -4.18 -10.04
CA ASP A 46 13.54 -5.51 -9.95
C ASP A 46 12.14 -5.43 -9.35
N TRP A 47 11.96 -4.56 -8.35
CA TRP A 47 10.71 -4.32 -7.65
C TRP A 47 10.46 -2.83 -7.48
N VAL A 48 9.20 -2.43 -7.60
CA VAL A 48 8.73 -1.08 -7.37
C VAL A 48 7.71 -1.11 -6.24
N LEU A 49 7.93 -0.28 -5.21
CA LEU A 49 6.98 -0.07 -4.12
C LEU A 49 6.14 1.17 -4.41
N TRP A 50 4.82 1.04 -4.35
CA TRP A 50 3.93 2.18 -4.16
C TRP A 50 3.66 2.37 -2.66
N ALA A 51 3.66 3.62 -2.20
CA ALA A 51 3.17 4.00 -0.88
C ALA A 51 2.40 5.33 -0.98
N ASP A 52 1.16 5.36 -0.49
CA ASP A 52 0.37 6.58 -0.39
C ASP A 52 1.04 7.59 0.55
N CYS A 53 0.70 8.88 0.38
CA CYS A 53 1.32 9.97 1.13
C CYS A 53 1.00 9.94 2.64
N ASP A 54 -0.04 9.19 3.02
CA ASP A 54 -0.51 8.97 4.38
C ASP A 54 -0.04 7.62 4.96
N VAL A 55 1.01 7.02 4.39
CA VAL A 55 1.71 5.85 4.95
C VAL A 55 3.07 6.27 5.51
N TYR A 56 3.38 5.91 6.75
CA TYR A 56 4.70 6.15 7.36
C TYR A 56 5.44 4.85 7.59
N PHE A 57 6.71 4.79 7.19
CA PHE A 57 7.66 3.76 7.59
C PHE A 57 8.11 4.02 9.03
N MET A 58 7.72 3.15 9.95
CA MET A 58 7.96 3.32 11.39
C MET A 58 9.13 2.50 11.89
N ASN A 59 9.36 1.32 11.31
CA ASN A 59 10.50 0.46 11.66
C ASN A 59 11.53 0.43 10.52
N LEU A 60 12.61 1.19 10.69
CA LEU A 60 13.69 1.29 9.72
C LEU A 60 14.69 0.10 9.74
N THR A 61 14.43 -0.95 10.51
CA THR A 61 15.22 -2.20 10.44
C THR A 61 14.61 -3.21 9.46
N VAL A 62 13.36 -3.02 9.05
CA VAL A 62 12.67 -3.91 8.10
C VAL A 62 12.96 -3.46 6.68
N THR A 63 13.57 -4.34 5.88
CA THR A 63 13.88 -4.08 4.46
C THR A 63 12.77 -4.60 3.55
N LEU A 64 12.66 -4.05 2.33
CA LEU A 64 11.74 -4.57 1.32
C LEU A 64 12.12 -6.00 0.94
N ASP A 65 13.42 -6.30 0.83
CA ASP A 65 13.93 -7.65 0.64
C ASP A 65 13.44 -8.61 1.73
N SER A 66 13.50 -8.22 3.01
CA SER A 66 13.06 -9.09 4.10
C SER A 66 11.58 -9.45 4.00
N ILE A 67 10.74 -8.53 3.50
CA ILE A 67 9.32 -8.76 3.25
C ILE A 67 9.14 -9.68 2.05
N LEU A 68 9.81 -9.37 0.93
CA LEU A 68 9.74 -10.18 -0.29
C LEU A 68 10.17 -11.63 -0.04
N PHE A 69 11.28 -11.84 0.66
CA PHE A 69 11.77 -13.19 0.97
C PHE A 69 10.87 -13.90 1.99
N ARG A 70 10.29 -13.18 2.95
CA ARG A 70 9.39 -13.80 3.92
C ARG A 70 8.13 -14.38 3.29
N TYR A 71 7.55 -13.69 2.31
CA TYR A 71 6.25 -14.08 1.74
C TYR A 71 6.32 -14.66 0.33
N GLY A 72 7.47 -14.53 -0.33
CA GLY A 72 7.66 -14.92 -1.72
C GLY A 72 8.84 -15.83 -1.97
N ALA A 73 9.66 -16.17 -0.97
CA ALA A 73 10.75 -17.10 -1.16
C ALA A 73 10.30 -18.56 -1.09
N ARG A 74 11.01 -19.39 -1.82
CA ARG A 74 10.93 -20.85 -1.80
C ARG A 74 12.35 -21.43 -1.73
N PRO A 75 12.52 -22.65 -1.20
CA PRO A 75 13.80 -23.34 -1.30
C PRO A 75 14.18 -23.60 -2.76
N GLY A 76 15.38 -23.18 -3.15
CA GLY A 76 16.01 -23.51 -4.42
C GLY A 76 16.49 -24.97 -4.47
N ALA A 77 17.01 -25.39 -5.62
CA ALA A 77 17.47 -26.77 -5.82
C ALA A 77 18.64 -27.17 -4.91
N ASP A 78 19.41 -26.18 -4.44
CA ASP A 78 20.54 -26.31 -3.51
C ASP A 78 20.15 -26.04 -2.05
N GLY A 79 18.87 -25.79 -1.77
CA GLY A 79 18.36 -25.45 -0.45
C GLY A 79 18.53 -23.97 -0.06
N ILE A 80 19.08 -23.13 -0.93
CA ILE A 80 19.18 -21.68 -0.72
C ILE A 80 17.81 -21.06 -1.03
N LEU A 81 17.34 -20.14 -0.19
CA LEU A 81 16.08 -19.44 -0.45
C LEU A 81 16.22 -18.52 -1.66
N GLU A 82 15.27 -18.64 -2.59
CA GLU A 82 15.16 -17.79 -3.78
C GLU A 82 13.72 -17.27 -3.88
N LEU A 83 13.53 -16.06 -4.40
CA LEU A 83 12.19 -15.56 -4.72
C LEU A 83 11.57 -16.44 -5.80
N ASP A 84 10.32 -16.86 -5.56
CA ASP A 84 9.54 -17.59 -6.54
C ASP A 84 9.48 -16.79 -7.85
N PRO A 85 9.95 -17.34 -8.99
CA PRO A 85 9.95 -16.61 -10.26
C PRO A 85 8.55 -16.18 -10.70
N LYS A 86 7.49 -16.81 -10.17
CA LYS A 86 6.11 -16.47 -10.45
C LYS A 86 5.58 -15.35 -9.56
N PHE A 87 6.25 -15.02 -8.45
CA PHE A 87 5.84 -13.95 -7.55
C PHE A 87 6.09 -12.59 -8.22
N HIS A 88 5.01 -11.84 -8.44
CA HIS A 88 5.04 -10.57 -9.14
C HIS A 88 4.34 -9.42 -8.42
N PHE A 89 3.45 -9.70 -7.45
CA PHE A 89 2.69 -8.66 -6.77
C PHE A 89 2.44 -9.01 -5.32
N LEU A 90 2.65 -8.05 -4.41
CA LEU A 90 2.36 -8.18 -2.98
C LEU A 90 1.55 -7.00 -2.49
N ALA A 91 0.44 -7.30 -1.83
CA ALA A 91 -0.41 -6.31 -1.16
C ALA A 91 -1.00 -6.92 0.10
N THR A 92 -1.86 -6.15 0.78
CA THR A 92 -2.61 -6.61 1.94
C THR A 92 -4.11 -6.62 1.63
N GLU A 93 -4.85 -7.31 2.47
CA GLU A 93 -6.30 -7.23 2.55
C GLU A 93 -6.73 -6.78 3.93
N ASP A 94 -7.85 -6.08 3.97
CA ASP A 94 -8.60 -5.83 5.18
C ASP A 94 -10.09 -6.16 4.97
N HIS A 95 -10.93 -5.83 5.96
CA HIS A 95 -12.38 -6.06 5.90
C HIS A 95 -13.08 -5.39 4.70
N ALA A 96 -12.47 -4.39 4.09
CA ALA A 96 -12.93 -3.70 2.89
C ALA A 96 -12.21 -4.20 1.61
N MET A 97 -11.65 -5.42 1.65
CA MET A 97 -10.96 -6.14 0.55
C MET A 97 -9.49 -5.74 0.37
N LEU A 98 -8.93 -6.00 -0.82
CA LEU A 98 -7.57 -5.62 -1.22
C LEU A 98 -7.31 -4.15 -0.88
N ASN A 99 -6.20 -3.84 -0.21
CA ASN A 99 -5.77 -2.48 0.06
C ASN A 99 -4.56 -2.12 -0.81
N THR A 100 -4.68 -1.03 -1.58
CA THR A 100 -3.63 -0.58 -2.51
C THR A 100 -2.96 0.73 -2.06
N GLY A 101 -3.02 1.03 -0.75
CA GLY A 101 -2.31 2.15 -0.14
C GLY A 101 -0.80 1.93 -0.04
N ILE A 102 -0.38 0.66 0.07
CA ILE A 102 1.01 0.25 -0.06
C ILE A 102 1.07 -1.13 -0.71
N PHE A 103 1.87 -1.29 -1.77
CA PHE A 103 2.02 -2.57 -2.47
C PHE A 103 3.34 -2.64 -3.25
N LEU A 104 3.84 -3.84 -3.47
CA LEU A 104 5.05 -4.14 -4.23
C LEU A 104 4.69 -4.80 -5.56
N THR A 105 5.31 -4.32 -6.64
CA THR A 105 5.15 -4.89 -7.98
C THR A 105 6.52 -5.20 -8.56
N ARG A 106 6.74 -6.44 -8.98
CA ARG A 106 7.94 -6.85 -9.70
C ARG A 106 7.94 -6.25 -11.10
N SER A 107 9.08 -5.82 -11.60
CA SER A 107 9.22 -5.38 -12.99
C SER A 107 9.23 -6.57 -13.93
N SER A 108 8.05 -6.98 -14.38
CA SER A 108 7.86 -8.12 -15.27
C SER A 108 6.80 -7.85 -16.34
N ASP A 109 6.79 -8.68 -17.37
CA ASP A 109 5.78 -8.61 -18.44
C ASP A 109 4.38 -8.85 -17.88
N TRP A 110 4.28 -9.73 -16.88
CA TRP A 110 3.02 -9.98 -16.19
C TRP A 110 2.51 -8.72 -15.48
N SER A 111 3.37 -8.04 -14.72
CA SER A 111 3.00 -6.84 -13.97
C SER A 111 2.62 -5.68 -14.87
N GLU A 112 3.37 -5.49 -15.97
CA GLU A 112 3.07 -4.47 -16.96
C GLU A 112 1.71 -4.73 -17.61
N ALA A 113 1.44 -5.97 -18.01
CA ALA A 113 0.17 -6.36 -18.60
C ALA A 113 -1.00 -6.22 -17.60
N MET A 114 -0.78 -6.60 -16.33
CA MET A 114 -1.75 -6.43 -15.25
C MET A 114 -2.10 -4.94 -15.05
N LEU A 115 -1.10 -4.06 -14.92
CA LEU A 115 -1.33 -2.62 -14.75
C LEU A 115 -2.05 -1.98 -15.95
N LYS A 116 -1.79 -2.46 -17.17
CA LYS A 116 -2.55 -2.03 -18.37
C LYS A 116 -4.02 -2.45 -18.30
N ARG A 117 -4.32 -3.66 -17.81
CA ARG A 117 -5.70 -4.14 -17.64
C ARG A 117 -6.43 -3.39 -16.52
N VAL A 118 -5.76 -3.16 -15.38
CA VAL A 118 -6.29 -2.35 -14.28
C VAL A 118 -6.60 -0.93 -14.76
N TRP A 119 -5.70 -0.32 -15.53
CA TRP A 119 -5.98 0.97 -16.17
C TRP A 119 -7.23 0.85 -17.05
N GLY A 120 -7.27 -0.10 -17.98
CA GLY A 120 -8.45 -0.34 -18.80
C GLY A 120 -8.80 0.84 -19.73
N PRO A 121 -9.97 0.77 -20.40
CA PRO A 121 -10.37 1.78 -21.36
C PRO A 121 -10.87 3.08 -20.69
N PRO A 122 -11.03 4.20 -21.43
CA PRO A 122 -11.53 5.46 -20.88
C PRO A 122 -12.93 5.37 -20.24
N ASP A 123 -13.78 4.46 -20.73
CA ASP A 123 -15.14 4.20 -20.24
C ASP A 123 -15.21 3.06 -19.21
N SER A 124 -14.08 2.70 -18.59
CA SER A 124 -14.05 1.71 -17.52
C SER A 124 -15.04 2.05 -16.41
N VAL A 125 -15.87 1.07 -16.04
CA VAL A 125 -16.84 1.18 -14.93
C VAL A 125 -16.17 1.45 -13.58
N TRP A 126 -14.86 1.19 -13.48
CA TRP A 126 -14.09 1.40 -12.26
C TRP A 126 -13.60 2.83 -12.09
N THR A 127 -13.52 3.63 -13.17
CA THR A 127 -12.92 4.97 -13.15
C THR A 127 -13.53 5.86 -12.06
N GLU A 128 -14.86 5.85 -11.97
CA GLU A 128 -15.66 6.64 -11.02
C GLU A 128 -16.17 5.82 -9.83
N HIS A 129 -15.70 4.58 -9.66
CA HIS A 129 -16.10 3.75 -8.53
C HIS A 129 -15.65 4.40 -7.21
N PRO A 130 -16.44 4.33 -6.10
CA PRO A 130 -16.05 4.95 -4.83
C PRO A 130 -14.72 4.45 -4.23
N TRP A 131 -14.27 3.29 -4.67
CA TRP A 131 -12.96 2.69 -4.31
C TRP A 131 -11.93 2.75 -5.45
N TRP A 132 -12.21 3.52 -6.50
CA TRP A 132 -11.30 3.87 -7.59
C TRP A 132 -10.47 2.69 -8.14
N GLU A 133 -9.16 2.85 -8.27
CA GLU A 133 -8.23 1.85 -8.76
C GLU A 133 -8.12 0.62 -7.87
N GLN A 134 -8.40 0.74 -6.57
CA GLN A 134 -8.43 -0.40 -5.64
C GLN A 134 -9.51 -1.40 -6.06
N ALA A 135 -10.71 -0.92 -6.44
CA ALA A 135 -11.76 -1.78 -7.00
C ALA A 135 -11.38 -2.37 -8.36
N ALA A 136 -10.73 -1.61 -9.23
CA ALA A 136 -10.26 -2.12 -10.52
C ALA A 136 -9.23 -3.25 -10.36
N MET A 137 -8.30 -3.10 -9.40
CA MET A 137 -7.27 -4.08 -9.12
C MET A 137 -7.84 -5.33 -8.43
N ALA A 138 -8.76 -5.14 -7.48
CA ALA A 138 -9.53 -6.24 -6.90
C ALA A 138 -10.27 -7.05 -7.99
N TRP A 139 -10.94 -6.35 -8.92
CA TRP A 139 -11.62 -6.99 -10.04
C TRP A 139 -10.66 -7.78 -10.94
N GLU A 140 -9.50 -7.22 -11.28
CA GLU A 140 -8.46 -7.90 -12.07
C GLU A 140 -8.01 -9.24 -11.44
N PHE A 141 -7.99 -9.33 -10.11
CA PHE A 141 -7.60 -10.56 -9.42
C PHE A 141 -8.75 -11.57 -9.28
N TRP A 142 -10.00 -11.09 -9.27
CA TRP A 142 -11.16 -11.89 -8.90
C TRP A 142 -12.17 -12.14 -10.00
N SER A 143 -12.07 -11.49 -11.16
CA SER A 143 -13.06 -11.60 -12.24
C SER A 143 -13.30 -13.04 -12.68
N ASP A 144 -12.28 -13.89 -12.57
CA ASP A 144 -12.34 -15.30 -12.99
C ASP A 144 -12.81 -16.24 -11.88
N LEU A 145 -12.97 -15.77 -10.64
CA LEU A 145 -13.36 -16.61 -9.51
C LEU A 145 -14.71 -17.28 -9.72
N ALA A 146 -15.71 -16.56 -10.24
CA ALA A 146 -17.01 -17.14 -10.51
C ALA A 146 -16.94 -18.28 -11.55
N SER A 147 -16.00 -18.19 -12.49
CA SER A 147 -15.78 -19.24 -13.49
C SER A 147 -15.00 -20.41 -12.92
N LYS A 148 -13.95 -20.17 -12.12
CA LYS A 148 -13.21 -21.21 -11.38
C LYS A 148 -14.12 -21.97 -10.44
N PHE A 149 -14.95 -21.27 -9.67
CA PHE A 149 -15.90 -21.86 -8.74
C PHE A 149 -16.89 -22.76 -9.49
N ARG A 150 -17.47 -22.30 -10.59
CA ARG A 150 -18.39 -23.12 -11.41
C ARG A 150 -17.75 -24.38 -12.00
N ALA A 151 -16.44 -24.37 -12.24
CA ALA A 151 -15.72 -25.48 -12.85
C ALA A 151 -15.05 -26.42 -11.84
N ALA A 152 -14.99 -26.05 -10.56
CA ALA A 152 -14.31 -26.82 -9.53
C ALA A 152 -15.12 -28.05 -9.08
N ASP A 153 -14.42 -29.14 -8.75
CA ASP A 153 -15.03 -30.24 -8.01
C ASP A 153 -15.11 -29.88 -6.52
N HIS A 154 -16.27 -29.38 -6.11
CA HIS A 154 -16.50 -28.95 -4.72
C HIS A 154 -16.42 -30.10 -3.69
N LEU A 155 -16.50 -31.37 -4.12
CA LEU A 155 -16.31 -32.52 -3.23
C LEU A 155 -14.83 -32.70 -2.83
N GLU A 156 -13.89 -32.28 -3.68
CA GLU A 156 -12.46 -32.27 -3.33
C GLU A 156 -12.14 -31.15 -2.33
N TRP A 157 -12.77 -29.98 -2.48
CA TRP A 157 -12.58 -28.86 -1.54
C TRP A 157 -13.05 -29.22 -0.12
N ALA A 158 -14.15 -29.96 0.00
CA ALA A 158 -14.66 -30.44 1.28
C ALA A 158 -13.73 -31.47 1.96
N LYS A 159 -12.89 -32.17 1.19
CA LYS A 159 -11.90 -33.13 1.73
C LYS A 159 -10.64 -32.44 2.25
N LEU A 160 -10.31 -31.25 1.72
CA LEU A 160 -9.14 -30.44 2.09
C LEU A 160 -9.40 -29.52 3.29
N ALA A 161 -10.62 -29.52 3.83
CA ALA A 161 -11.04 -28.72 4.99
C ALA A 161 -10.55 -29.27 6.35
N ASP A 162 -9.44 -30.02 6.38
CA ASP A 162 -8.84 -30.56 7.62
C ASP A 162 -7.91 -29.54 8.33
N GLY A 163 -7.84 -28.32 7.81
CA GLY A 163 -7.02 -27.23 8.34
C GLY A 163 -5.55 -27.28 7.88
N SER A 164 -5.18 -28.20 6.98
CA SER A 164 -3.82 -28.26 6.40
C SER A 164 -3.63 -27.38 5.16
N HIS A 165 -4.73 -26.88 4.57
CA HIS A 165 -4.72 -26.03 3.39
C HIS A 165 -4.74 -24.54 3.72
N ASP A 166 -4.03 -23.75 2.93
CA ASP A 166 -4.14 -22.29 2.95
C ASP A 166 -5.53 -21.88 2.45
N GLU A 167 -6.33 -21.25 3.32
CA GLU A 167 -7.70 -20.81 3.02
C GLU A 167 -7.77 -19.82 1.85
N MET A 168 -6.64 -19.18 1.51
CA MET A 168 -6.54 -18.23 0.39
C MET A 168 -6.10 -18.87 -0.93
N GLU A 169 -5.81 -20.17 -0.93
CA GLU A 169 -5.31 -20.87 -2.12
C GLU A 169 -6.34 -20.83 -3.26
N GLY A 170 -5.90 -20.35 -4.43
CA GLY A 170 -6.73 -20.26 -5.63
C GLY A 170 -7.69 -19.05 -5.69
N ILE A 171 -7.84 -18.29 -4.60
CA ILE A 171 -8.58 -17.01 -4.57
C ILE A 171 -7.84 -15.96 -5.40
N TYR A 172 -6.54 -15.82 -5.15
CA TYR A 172 -5.69 -14.90 -5.90
C TYR A 172 -4.97 -15.62 -7.06
N PRO A 173 -4.64 -14.90 -8.16
CA PRO A 173 -3.78 -15.44 -9.20
C PRO A 173 -2.43 -15.89 -8.62
N GLU A 174 -1.85 -16.96 -9.16
CA GLU A 174 -0.54 -17.49 -8.70
C GLU A 174 0.56 -16.42 -8.56
N PRO A 175 0.59 -15.34 -9.37
CA PRO A 175 1.57 -14.28 -9.18
C PRO A 175 1.40 -13.32 -8.00
N VAL A 176 0.24 -13.36 -7.34
CA VAL A 176 -0.13 -12.43 -6.26
C VAL A 176 0.14 -13.10 -4.91
N ARG A 177 0.67 -12.32 -3.96
CA ARG A 177 0.78 -12.70 -2.54
C ARG A 177 0.01 -11.66 -1.72
N ILE A 178 -0.93 -12.15 -0.92
CA ILE A 178 -1.57 -11.33 0.11
C ILE A 178 -0.88 -11.61 1.42
N VAL A 179 -0.48 -10.54 2.10
CA VAL A 179 0.17 -10.64 3.41
C VAL A 179 -0.74 -10.04 4.48
N PRO A 180 -0.57 -10.43 5.76
CA PRO A 180 -1.40 -9.88 6.81
C PRO A 180 -1.28 -8.35 6.88
N GLN A 181 -2.43 -7.65 6.94
CA GLN A 181 -2.50 -6.18 7.07
C GLN A 181 -1.59 -5.67 8.18
N VAL A 182 -1.56 -6.39 9.31
CA VAL A 182 -0.77 -6.04 10.50
C VAL A 182 0.74 -6.05 10.27
N GLU A 183 1.24 -6.74 9.24
CA GLU A 183 2.67 -6.89 9.00
C GLU A 183 3.20 -5.91 7.95
N PHE A 184 2.37 -5.51 6.98
CA PHE A 184 2.80 -4.67 5.86
C PHE A 184 2.05 -3.35 5.71
N ASN A 185 0.87 -3.18 6.32
CA ASN A 185 0.00 -2.02 6.14
C ASN A 185 -0.84 -1.71 7.40
N SER A 186 -0.22 -1.70 8.59
CA SER A 186 -0.98 -1.55 9.85
C SER A 186 -1.73 -0.23 9.93
N TYR A 187 -2.96 -0.26 10.45
CA TYR A 187 -3.77 0.95 10.57
C TYR A 187 -3.51 1.76 11.84
N HIS A 188 -3.72 3.07 11.73
CA HIS A 188 -3.90 3.89 12.91
C HIS A 188 -5.14 3.44 13.74
N PRO A 189 -5.07 3.40 15.09
CA PRO A 189 -6.18 2.97 15.95
C PRO A 189 -7.53 3.67 15.71
N ILE A 190 -7.51 4.90 15.20
CA ILE A 190 -8.74 5.70 14.98
C ILE A 190 -9.58 5.18 13.79
N THR A 191 -8.94 4.54 12.81
CA THR A 191 -9.57 3.99 11.60
C THR A 191 -9.73 2.49 11.66
N SER A 192 -9.02 1.82 12.57
CA SER A 192 -9.13 0.40 12.84
C SER A 192 -10.35 0.02 13.70
N ARG A 193 -11.43 0.82 13.76
CA ARG A 193 -12.53 0.68 14.75
C ARG A 193 -13.24 -0.69 14.74
N PHE A 194 -13.01 -1.50 13.72
CA PHE A 194 -13.53 -2.87 13.59
C PHE A 194 -12.45 -3.94 13.39
N ILE A 195 -11.17 -3.61 13.56
CA ILE A 195 -10.04 -4.49 13.26
C ILE A 195 -9.16 -4.62 14.51
N ALA A 196 -8.85 -5.86 14.91
CA ALA A 196 -7.91 -6.14 16.00
C ALA A 196 -6.45 -5.77 15.66
N ASP A 197 -6.19 -5.40 14.41
CA ASP A 197 -4.86 -5.17 13.85
C ASP A 197 -4.53 -3.69 13.73
N THR A 198 -4.30 -3.07 14.89
CA THR A 198 -3.85 -1.67 14.98
C THR A 198 -2.34 -1.59 15.02
N TRP A 199 -1.76 -0.47 14.59
CA TRP A 199 -0.32 -0.28 14.68
C TRP A 199 0.17 -0.26 16.14
N ALA A 200 1.37 -0.81 16.37
CA ALA A 200 2.10 -0.75 17.63
C ALA A 200 3.61 -0.58 17.36
N PRO A 201 4.40 -0.07 18.32
CA PRO A 201 5.85 0.06 18.16
C PRO A 201 6.50 -1.25 17.71
N GLY A 202 7.41 -1.15 16.73
CA GLY A 202 8.09 -2.29 16.11
C GLY A 202 7.45 -2.77 14.80
N LYS A 203 6.21 -2.40 14.49
CA LYS A 203 5.57 -2.72 13.20
C LYS A 203 6.14 -1.87 12.07
N PHE A 204 6.13 -2.44 10.86
CA PHE A 204 6.82 -1.90 9.69
C PHE A 204 6.33 -0.51 9.30
N VAL A 205 5.05 -0.39 8.93
CA VAL A 205 4.42 0.89 8.57
C VAL A 205 3.19 1.15 9.41
N ILE A 206 2.84 2.42 9.55
CA ILE A 206 1.49 2.85 9.94
C ILE A 206 0.84 3.57 8.77
N ALA A 207 -0.41 3.22 8.48
CA ALA A 207 -1.22 3.78 7.42
C ALA A 207 -2.38 4.57 8.03
N PHE A 208 -2.56 5.80 7.55
CA PHE A 208 -3.59 6.73 8.02
C PHE A 208 -4.82 6.78 7.09
N ASN A 209 -5.02 5.75 6.29
CA ASN A 209 -6.15 5.65 5.37
C ASN A 209 -7.46 5.87 6.14
N GLY A 210 -8.29 6.79 5.65
CA GLY A 210 -9.58 7.12 6.26
C GLY A 210 -9.52 7.98 7.52
N VAL A 211 -8.33 8.41 7.99
CA VAL A 211 -8.19 9.24 9.21
C VAL A 211 -8.83 10.60 8.98
N THR A 212 -8.61 11.19 7.81
CA THR A 212 -9.24 12.47 7.42
C THR A 212 -10.76 12.36 7.27
N SER A 213 -11.29 11.17 7.00
CA SER A 213 -12.73 10.90 6.97
C SER A 213 -13.31 10.59 8.36
N SER A 214 -12.49 10.07 9.28
CA SER A 214 -12.90 9.58 10.60
C SER A 214 -12.60 10.56 11.74
N SER A 215 -11.98 11.70 11.43
CA SER A 215 -11.54 12.70 12.40
C SER A 215 -11.56 14.11 11.79
N SER A 216 -11.44 15.14 12.64
CA SER A 216 -11.32 16.51 12.13
C SER A 216 -9.93 16.76 11.53
N PRO A 217 -9.79 17.75 10.62
CA PRO A 217 -8.49 18.12 10.07
C PRO A 217 -7.42 18.41 11.13
N ASN A 218 -7.81 19.02 12.24
CA ASN A 218 -6.91 19.29 13.37
C ASN A 218 -6.43 18.00 14.02
N VAL A 219 -7.35 17.05 14.30
CA VAL A 219 -6.98 15.74 14.87
C VAL A 219 -6.07 14.99 13.91
N ALA A 220 -6.36 14.97 12.61
CA ALA A 220 -5.50 14.32 11.62
C ALA A 220 -4.08 14.95 11.61
N SER A 221 -3.99 16.28 11.67
CA SER A 221 -2.72 17.00 11.67
C SER A 221 -1.88 16.70 12.91
N GLU A 222 -2.50 16.71 14.09
CA GLU A 222 -1.87 16.34 15.37
C GLU A 222 -1.37 14.90 15.37
N LEU A 223 -2.16 13.98 14.80
CA LEU A 223 -1.75 12.58 14.68
C LEU A 223 -0.54 12.44 13.73
N TYR A 224 -0.53 13.12 12.58
CA TYR A 224 0.63 13.09 11.68
C TYR A 224 1.89 13.64 12.34
N ALA A 225 1.78 14.76 13.06
CA ALA A 225 2.87 15.36 13.82
C ALA A 225 3.42 14.39 14.87
N HIS A 226 2.55 13.88 15.74
CA HIS A 226 2.95 12.99 16.83
C HIS A 226 3.59 11.69 16.34
N TYR A 227 3.06 11.08 15.27
CA TYR A 227 3.68 9.87 14.72
C TYR A 227 4.98 10.13 13.96
N TYR A 228 5.17 11.34 13.41
CA TYR A 228 6.47 11.73 12.86
C TYR A 228 7.54 11.85 13.96
N GLU A 229 7.21 12.48 15.09
CA GLU A 229 8.10 12.56 16.25
C GLU A 229 8.40 11.17 16.84
N LEU A 230 7.37 10.34 16.98
CA LEU A 230 7.52 8.95 17.42
C LEU A 230 8.42 8.16 16.46
N PHE A 231 8.24 8.33 15.15
CA PHE A 231 9.13 7.75 14.13
C PHE A 231 10.58 8.18 14.36
N CYS A 232 10.84 9.46 14.61
CA CYS A 232 12.19 9.93 14.90
C CYS A 232 12.77 9.29 16.16
N GLY A 233 12.01 9.27 17.25
CA GLY A 233 12.43 8.73 18.53
C GLY A 233 12.74 7.23 18.46
N LEU A 234 11.84 6.44 17.84
CA LEU A 234 12.02 5.00 17.66
C LEU A 234 13.25 4.63 16.82
N ASN A 235 13.68 5.53 15.93
CA ASN A 235 14.79 5.27 15.00
C ASN A 235 16.06 6.06 15.33
N GLY A 236 16.10 6.78 16.45
CA GLY A 236 17.24 7.57 16.90
C GLY A 236 17.65 8.66 15.91
N LEU A 237 16.68 9.28 15.23
CA LEU A 237 16.92 10.32 14.22
C LEU A 237 17.03 11.70 14.89
N THR A 238 18.03 12.49 14.49
CA THR A 238 18.27 13.84 15.01
C THR A 238 18.66 14.82 13.90
N GLY A 239 18.54 16.12 14.16
CA GLY A 239 18.99 17.17 13.24
C GLY A 239 18.21 17.17 11.93
N GLU A 240 18.88 17.27 10.79
CA GLU A 240 18.22 17.39 9.47
C GLU A 240 17.34 16.18 9.07
N ARG A 241 17.54 15.03 9.74
CA ARG A 241 16.75 13.80 9.56
C ARG A 241 15.52 13.72 10.47
N CYS A 242 15.40 14.60 11.44
CA CYS A 242 14.19 14.78 12.25
C CYS A 242 13.96 16.26 12.50
N VAL A 243 13.12 16.87 11.68
CA VAL A 243 12.80 18.30 11.80
C VAL A 243 11.81 18.48 12.95
N GLU A 244 12.04 19.46 13.82
CA GLU A 244 11.05 19.80 14.85
C GLU A 244 9.72 20.15 14.19
N VAL A 245 8.65 19.53 14.68
CA VAL A 245 7.30 19.89 14.27
C VAL A 245 6.91 21.13 15.07
N PRO A 246 6.64 22.28 14.44
CA PRO A 246 6.22 23.47 15.17
C PRO A 246 4.91 23.22 15.92
N ASP A 247 4.71 23.90 17.06
CA ASP A 247 3.44 23.86 17.81
C ASP A 247 2.23 24.34 16.98
N ASP A 248 2.46 25.13 15.91
CA ASP A 248 1.45 25.58 14.95
C ASP A 248 2.00 25.43 13.51
N PRO A 249 1.94 24.22 12.93
CA PRO A 249 2.49 24.00 11.61
C PRO A 249 1.63 24.67 10.52
N PRO A 250 2.21 25.13 9.41
CA PRO A 250 1.50 25.93 8.39
C PRO A 250 0.24 25.26 7.81
N TRP A 251 0.17 23.93 7.84
CA TRP A 251 -0.99 23.17 7.34
C TRP A 251 -2.15 23.06 8.34
N MET A 252 -1.96 23.43 9.62
CA MET A 252 -3.06 23.62 10.59
C MET A 252 -3.77 24.98 10.44
N GLN A 253 -3.18 25.92 9.69
CA GLN A 253 -3.77 27.24 9.46
C GLN A 253 -4.83 27.27 8.33
N PHE A 254 -5.02 26.15 7.60
CA PHE A 254 -6.08 25.98 6.60
C PHE A 254 -7.46 25.81 7.25
N GLY A 255 -7.93 26.88 7.87
CA GLY A 255 -9.21 26.96 8.59
C GLY A 255 -9.52 28.35 9.12
N GLN A 256 -8.51 29.23 9.21
CA GLN A 256 -8.69 30.65 9.53
C GLN A 256 -8.75 31.51 8.28
N VAL A 257 -9.80 31.32 7.45
CA VAL A 257 -10.22 32.44 6.59
C VAL A 257 -10.95 33.41 7.50
N SER A 258 -10.37 34.60 7.71
CA SER A 258 -10.92 35.62 8.57
C SER A 258 -12.35 35.99 8.12
N SER A 259 -13.27 36.04 9.07
CA SER A 259 -14.64 36.54 8.89
C SER A 259 -14.67 38.08 8.71
N SER A 260 -13.62 38.70 8.17
CA SER A 260 -13.48 40.15 8.06
C SER A 260 -13.89 40.74 6.72
N ASP A 261 -14.07 39.94 5.68
CA ASP A 261 -14.31 40.48 4.32
C ASP A 261 -15.80 40.42 3.89
N ALA A 262 -16.70 40.21 4.85
CA ALA A 262 -18.15 40.33 4.66
C ALA A 262 -18.73 41.59 5.32
N ALA A 263 -18.03 42.71 5.22
CA ALA A 263 -18.59 44.06 5.45
C ALA A 263 -17.65 45.12 4.87
N GLY A 264 -17.86 45.45 3.58
CA GLY A 264 -17.19 46.54 2.87
C GLY A 264 -17.87 46.82 1.55
#